data_AF-A0AA35R4T3-F1
#
_entry.id   AF-A0AA35R4T3-F1
#
_cell.length_a   1.000
_cell.length_b   1.000
_cell.length_c   1.000
_cell.angle_alpha   90.00
_cell.angle_beta   90.00
_cell.angle_gamma   90.00
#
_symmetry.space_group_name_H-M   'P 1'
#
loop_
_entity.id
_entity.type
_entity.pdbx_description
1 polymer ?
#
loop_
_entity_poly.entity_id
_entity_poly.type
_entity_poly.pdbx_seq_one_letter_code
_entity_poly.pdbx_strand_id
1 'polypeptide(L)'
;MRLYSYEKLLWTCSRLLKVLSVCPSNKPEIVQAGGMQALSRHLGHRSTRLVHNILHTLRNLSDMATKQDHLDDLLRQLIVLLASNDVTTVTCTAGVLCNLTCNNAKNKTIVCQLHGVQVHMYIQTLHLYI
;
A
#
# COMPACT_ATOMS: atom_id res chain seq x y z
N MET A 1 -18.12 -9.35 -2.14
CA MET A 1 -17.56 -8.79 -3.40
C MET A 1 -16.84 -9.93 -4.12
N ARG A 2 -17.13 -10.20 -5.41
CA ARG A 2 -16.43 -11.26 -6.17
C ARG A 2 -14.99 -10.84 -6.47
N LEU A 3 -14.04 -11.74 -6.30
CA LEU A 3 -12.64 -11.54 -6.70
C LEU A 3 -12.47 -11.97 -8.16
N TYR A 4 -12.22 -11.00 -9.04
CA TYR A 4 -11.83 -11.27 -10.42
C TYR A 4 -10.32 -11.48 -10.49
N SER A 5 -9.87 -12.47 -11.26
CA SER A 5 -8.44 -12.77 -11.48
C SER A 5 -7.94 -12.36 -12.87
N TYR A 6 -8.82 -11.83 -13.72
CA TYR A 6 -8.46 -11.43 -15.08
C TYR A 6 -7.61 -10.16 -15.06
N GLU A 7 -6.30 -10.35 -15.26
CA GLU A 7 -5.28 -9.30 -15.08
C GLU A 7 -5.58 -8.04 -15.89
N LYS A 8 -6.01 -8.14 -17.16
CA LYS A 8 -6.26 -6.96 -18.00
C LYS A 8 -7.40 -6.09 -17.45
N LEU A 9 -8.43 -6.71 -16.87
CA LEU A 9 -9.52 -5.99 -16.23
C LEU A 9 -9.03 -5.31 -14.95
N LEU A 10 -8.34 -6.04 -14.07
CA LEU A 10 -7.76 -5.49 -12.84
C LEU A 10 -6.82 -4.32 -13.15
N TRP A 11 -5.96 -4.48 -14.15
CA TRP A 11 -5.05 -3.45 -14.63
C TRP A 11 -5.82 -2.20 -15.06
N THR A 12 -6.81 -2.35 -15.93
CA THR A 12 -7.59 -1.23 -16.47
C THR A 12 -8.34 -0.49 -15.35
N CYS A 13 -8.99 -1.23 -14.45
CA CYS A 13 -9.69 -0.65 -13.30
C CYS A 13 -8.73 0.06 -12.34
N SER A 14 -7.58 -0.55 -12.02
CA SER A 14 -6.57 0.07 -11.15
C SER A 14 -5.97 1.34 -11.74
N ARG A 15 -5.83 1.41 -13.07
CA ARG A 15 -5.35 2.63 -13.75
C ARG A 15 -6.35 3.77 -13.62
N LEU A 16 -7.64 3.48 -13.78
CA LEU A 16 -8.70 4.47 -13.55
C LEU A 16 -8.65 4.98 -12.11
N LEU A 17 -8.60 4.07 -11.13
CA LEU A 17 -8.48 4.45 -9.72
C LEU A 17 -7.23 5.28 -9.42
N LYS A 18 -6.09 4.97 -10.04
CA LYS A 18 -4.87 5.77 -9.89
C LYS A 18 -5.09 7.21 -10.35
N VAL A 19 -5.71 7.42 -11.51
CA VAL A 19 -6.00 8.77 -12.03
C VAL A 19 -6.98 9.50 -11.11
N LEU A 20 -7.99 8.83 -10.58
CA LEU A 20 -8.95 9.45 -9.66
C LEU A 20 -8.33 9.76 -8.30
N SER A 21 -7.38 8.94 -7.83
CA SER A 21 -6.76 9.06 -6.50
C SER A 21 -5.91 10.32 -6.30
N VAL A 22 -5.52 11.02 -7.37
CA VAL A 22 -4.78 12.30 -7.24
C VAL A 22 -5.71 13.49 -6.98
N CYS A 23 -7.01 13.35 -7.23
CA CYS A 23 -7.97 14.43 -7.08
C CYS A 23 -8.44 14.54 -5.62
N PRO A 24 -8.22 15.67 -4.92
CA PRO A 24 -8.54 15.81 -3.49
C PRO A 24 -9.99 15.52 -3.13
N SER A 25 -10.94 15.87 -4.01
CA SER A 25 -12.37 15.58 -3.81
C SER A 25 -12.71 14.11 -3.96
N ASN A 26 -11.94 13.34 -4.73
CA ASN A 26 -12.24 11.93 -5.00
C ASN A 26 -11.63 11.00 -3.96
N LYS A 27 -10.49 11.38 -3.35
CA LYS A 27 -9.82 10.56 -2.33
C LYS A 27 -10.74 10.09 -1.21
N PRO A 28 -11.48 10.97 -0.49
CA PRO A 28 -12.31 10.54 0.64
C PRO A 28 -13.39 9.55 0.18
N GLU A 29 -14.01 9.79 -0.97
CA GLU A 29 -15.03 8.91 -1.54
C GLU A 29 -14.47 7.52 -1.86
N ILE A 30 -13.29 7.44 -2.48
CA ILE A 30 -12.62 6.17 -2.78
C ILE A 30 -12.25 5.43 -1.49
N VAL A 31 -11.74 6.15 -0.49
CA VAL A 31 -11.37 5.58 0.80
C VAL A 31 -12.60 5.06 1.54
N GLN A 32 -13.69 5.84 1.60
CA GLN A 32 -14.95 5.48 2.23
C GLN A 32 -15.63 4.29 1.53
N ALA A 33 -15.48 4.16 0.21
CA ALA A 33 -15.94 3.00 -0.54
C ALA A 33 -15.10 1.71 -0.32
N GLY A 34 -14.11 1.73 0.58
CA GLY A 34 -13.26 0.59 0.89
C GLY A 34 -12.15 0.36 -0.14
N GLY A 35 -11.74 1.42 -0.85
CA GLY A 35 -10.73 1.35 -1.91
C GLY A 35 -9.38 0.81 -1.41
N MET A 36 -8.96 1.15 -0.19
CA MET A 36 -7.71 0.66 0.40
C MET A 36 -7.69 -0.87 0.53
N GLN A 37 -8.77 -1.42 1.09
CA GLN A 37 -8.96 -2.86 1.30
C GLN A 37 -9.18 -3.60 -0.03
N ALA A 38 -9.85 -2.97 -1.00
CA ALA A 38 -10.04 -3.55 -2.32
C ALA A 38 -8.71 -3.67 -3.09
N LEU A 39 -7.91 -2.61 -3.07
CA LEU A 39 -6.60 -2.58 -3.72
C LEU A 39 -5.60 -3.55 -3.06
N SER A 40 -5.60 -3.64 -1.72
CA SER A 40 -4.66 -4.50 -0.99
C SER A 40 -4.75 -5.97 -1.37
N ARG A 41 -5.94 -6.48 -1.73
CA ARG A 41 -6.17 -7.88 -2.15
C ARG A 41 -5.35 -8.30 -3.38
N HIS A 42 -4.81 -7.34 -4.12
CA HIS A 42 -4.09 -7.59 -5.36
C HIS A 42 -2.58 -7.30 -5.25
N LEU A 43 -2.06 -7.00 -4.05
CA LEU A 43 -0.61 -6.77 -3.83
C LEU A 43 0.24 -8.04 -4.02
N GLY A 44 -0.32 -9.23 -3.82
CA GLY A 44 0.34 -10.51 -4.10
C GLY A 44 0.20 -11.00 -5.55
N HIS A 45 -0.26 -10.17 -6.48
CA HIS A 45 -0.51 -10.60 -7.86
C HIS A 45 0.80 -10.73 -8.66
N ARG A 46 0.91 -11.77 -9.52
CA ARG A 46 2.10 -12.02 -10.39
C ARG A 46 2.45 -10.93 -11.40
N SER A 47 1.59 -9.92 -11.57
CA SER A 47 1.77 -8.87 -12.57
C SER A 47 2.44 -7.68 -11.88
N THR A 48 3.74 -7.53 -12.08
CA THR A 48 4.54 -6.45 -11.47
C THR A 48 3.96 -5.08 -11.79
N ARG A 49 3.58 -4.84 -13.05
CA ARG A 49 2.92 -3.59 -13.47
C ARG A 49 1.69 -3.30 -12.62
N LEU A 50 0.83 -4.30 -12.39
CA LEU A 50 -0.39 -4.15 -11.62
C LEU A 50 -0.07 -3.80 -10.17
N VAL A 51 0.86 -4.52 -9.55
CA VAL A 51 1.30 -4.27 -8.17
C VAL A 51 1.87 -2.86 -8.02
N HIS A 52 2.74 -2.41 -8.93
CA HIS A 52 3.26 -1.04 -8.91
C HIS A 52 2.15 0.01 -9.02
N ASN A 53 1.20 -0.19 -9.94
CA ASN A 53 0.09 0.77 -10.08
C ASN A 53 -0.81 0.79 -8.83
N ILE A 54 -1.04 -0.36 -8.21
CA ILE A 54 -1.75 -0.45 -6.93
C ILE A 54 -0.99 0.30 -5.84
N LEU A 55 0.33 0.09 -5.68
CA LEU A 55 1.14 0.78 -4.68
C LEU A 55 1.12 2.30 -4.87
N HIS A 56 1.20 2.79 -6.11
CA HIS A 56 1.06 4.22 -6.40
C HIS A 56 -0.32 4.75 -6.00
N THR A 57 -1.38 3.99 -6.28
CA THR A 57 -2.75 4.37 -5.92
C THR A 57 -2.94 4.40 -4.39
N LEU A 58 -2.49 3.35 -3.69
CA LEU A 58 -2.50 3.29 -2.23
C LEU A 58 -1.75 4.47 -1.60
N ARG A 59 -0.59 4.84 -2.16
CA ARG A 59 0.18 6.00 -1.67
C ARG A 59 -0.61 7.29 -1.78
N ASN A 60 -1.29 7.51 -2.91
CA ASN A 60 -2.10 8.72 -3.11
C ASN A 60 -3.31 8.82 -2.18
N LEU A 61 -3.86 7.69 -1.73
CA LEU A 61 -5.03 7.61 -0.85
C LEU A 61 -4.67 7.57 0.64
N SER A 62 -3.45 7.12 0.97
CA SER A 62 -3.03 6.79 2.34
C SER A 62 -3.06 7.94 3.34
N ASP A 63 -2.90 9.19 2.89
CA ASP A 63 -3.03 10.40 3.71
C ASP A 63 -4.46 10.59 4.23
N MET A 64 -5.46 10.20 3.44
CA MET A 64 -6.87 10.26 3.80
C MET A 64 -7.37 9.00 4.52
N ALA A 65 -6.59 7.91 4.50
CA ALA A 65 -6.98 6.61 5.04
C ALA A 65 -6.55 6.39 6.51
N THR A 66 -5.99 7.40 7.18
CA THR A 66 -5.45 7.27 8.54
C THR A 66 -6.48 6.87 9.60
N LYS A 67 -7.78 7.07 9.34
CA LYS A 67 -8.87 6.68 10.25
C LYS A 67 -9.65 5.45 9.79
N GLN A 68 -9.18 4.76 8.74
CA GLN A 68 -9.85 3.57 8.24
C GLN A 68 -9.59 2.35 9.14
N ASP A 69 -10.64 1.58 9.38
CA ASP A 69 -10.53 0.28 10.02
C ASP A 69 -10.22 -0.85 9.02
N HIS A 70 -9.84 -2.00 9.57
CA HIS A 70 -9.53 -3.22 8.82
C HIS A 70 -8.37 -3.04 7.82
N LEU A 71 -7.33 -2.30 8.22
CA LEU A 71 -6.10 -2.15 7.44
C LEU A 71 -4.99 -3.11 7.89
N ASP A 72 -5.22 -3.94 8.89
CA ASP A 72 -4.26 -4.87 9.49
C ASP A 72 -3.58 -5.76 8.44
N ASP A 73 -4.36 -6.33 7.51
CA ASP A 73 -3.85 -7.15 6.42
C ASP A 73 -3.08 -6.36 5.37
N LEU A 74 -3.46 -5.10 5.13
CA LEU A 74 -2.70 -4.20 4.26
C LEU A 74 -1.34 -3.89 4.90
N LEU A 75 -1.31 -3.54 6.19
CA LEU A 75 -0.08 -3.25 6.92
C LEU A 75 0.89 -4.44 6.92
N ARG A 76 0.37 -5.65 7.14
CA ARG A 76 1.18 -6.88 7.06
C ARG A 76 1.78 -7.10 5.67
N GLN A 77 1.00 -6.93 4.61
CA GLN A 77 1.49 -7.06 3.24
C GLN A 77 2.53 -6.00 2.89
N LEU A 78 2.34 -4.76 3.35
CA LEU A 78 3.33 -3.69 3.14
C LEU A 78 4.65 -4.01 3.84
N ILE A 79 4.64 -4.55 5.06
CA ILE A 79 5.88 -4.95 5.74
C ILE A 79 6.63 -6.04 4.97
N VAL A 80 5.92 -7.01 4.40
CA VAL A 80 6.54 -8.03 3.52
C VAL A 80 7.15 -7.39 2.28
N LEU A 81 6.45 -6.43 1.66
CA LEU A 81 6.92 -5.73 0.45
C LEU A 81 8.13 -4.81 0.71
N LEU A 82 8.40 -4.41 1.96
CA LEU A 82 9.63 -3.70 2.29
C LEU A 82 10.87 -4.57 2.03
N ALA A 83 10.77 -5.90 2.17
CA ALA A 83 11.88 -6.81 1.88
C ALA A 83 12.10 -7.08 0.37
N SER A 84 11.41 -6.35 -0.51
CA SER A 84 11.60 -6.46 -1.97
C SER A 84 12.95 -5.91 -2.42
N ASN A 85 13.54 -6.52 -3.45
CA ASN A 85 14.74 -5.99 -4.12
C ASN A 85 14.42 -4.87 -5.13
N ASP A 86 13.13 -4.61 -5.41
CA ASP A 86 12.72 -3.52 -6.30
C ASP A 86 12.58 -2.21 -5.53
N VAL A 87 13.49 -1.28 -5.80
CA VAL A 87 13.54 0.05 -5.17
C VAL A 87 12.23 0.81 -5.31
N THR A 88 11.52 0.67 -6.44
CA THR A 88 10.24 1.35 -6.66
C THR A 88 9.17 0.84 -5.70
N THR A 89 9.10 -0.49 -5.54
CA THR A 89 8.20 -1.16 -4.58
C THR A 89 8.52 -0.73 -3.16
N VAL A 90 9.78 -0.79 -2.73
CA VAL A 90 10.19 -0.41 -1.37
C VAL A 90 9.86 1.05 -1.09
N THR A 91 10.19 1.96 -2.01
CA THR A 91 9.92 3.39 -1.87
C THR A 91 8.44 3.71 -1.75
N CYS A 92 7.60 3.11 -2.61
CA CYS A 92 6.15 3.32 -2.54
C CYS A 92 5.57 2.73 -1.25
N THR A 93 5.99 1.53 -0.87
CA THR A 93 5.56 0.83 0.34
C THR A 93 5.89 1.62 1.60
N ALA A 94 7.12 2.12 1.71
CA ALA A 94 7.54 2.99 2.82
C ALA A 94 6.69 4.26 2.88
N GLY A 95 6.42 4.90 1.73
CA GLY A 95 5.55 6.08 1.67
C GLY A 95 4.12 5.80 2.15
N VAL A 96 3.53 4.67 1.78
CA VAL A 96 2.19 4.26 2.26
C VAL A 96 2.22 4.05 3.79
N LEU A 97 3.22 3.33 4.31
CA LEU A 97 3.37 3.08 5.75
C LEU A 97 3.57 4.37 6.55
N CYS A 98 4.39 5.31 6.06
CA CYS A 98 4.58 6.62 6.70
C CYS A 98 3.25 7.36 6.87
N ASN A 99 2.43 7.42 5.83
CA ASN A 99 1.14 8.09 5.90
C ASN A 99 0.18 7.35 6.84
N LEU A 100 0.04 6.02 6.71
CA LEU A 100 -0.90 5.24 7.52
C LEU A 100 -0.54 5.19 9.01
N THR A 101 0.73 5.35 9.36
CA THR A 101 1.18 5.41 10.76
C THR A 101 1.23 6.84 11.32
N CYS A 102 1.15 7.86 10.46
CA CYS A 102 1.13 9.26 10.88
C CYS A 102 -0.08 9.52 11.79
N ASN A 103 0.19 9.97 13.01
CA ASN A 103 -0.82 10.23 14.04
C ASN A 103 -1.83 9.08 14.29
N ASN A 104 -1.45 7.82 14.03
CA ASN A 104 -2.29 6.65 14.26
C ASN A 104 -1.56 5.64 15.16
N ALA A 105 -1.93 5.62 16.45
CA ALA A 105 -1.34 4.72 17.44
C ALA A 105 -1.61 3.24 17.15
N LYS A 106 -2.83 2.89 16.71
CA LYS A 106 -3.22 1.52 16.37
C LYS A 106 -2.33 0.96 15.26
N ASN A 107 -2.15 1.70 14.17
CA ASN A 107 -1.31 1.29 13.04
C ASN A 107 0.16 1.20 13.43
N LYS A 108 0.67 2.13 14.26
CA LYS A 108 2.04 2.04 14.81
C LYS A 108 2.23 0.75 15.60
N THR A 109 1.30 0.41 16.50
CA THR A 109 1.36 -0.82 17.29
C THR A 109 1.40 -2.07 16.40
N ILE A 110 0.51 -2.15 15.40
CA ILE A 110 0.48 -3.28 14.46
C ILE A 110 1.82 -3.39 13.71
N VAL A 111 2.36 -2.29 13.19
CA VAL A 111 3.63 -2.29 12.45
C VAL A 111 4.79 -2.75 13.35
N CYS A 112 4.84 -2.29 14.60
CA CYS A 112 5.86 -2.71 15.56
C CYS A 112 5.75 -4.21 15.92
N GLN A 113 4.53 -4.72 16.16
CA GLN A 113 4.29 -6.14 16.46
C GLN A 113 4.69 -7.06 15.31
N LEU A 114 4.58 -6.57 14.07
CA LEU A 114 4.99 -7.30 12.86
C LEU A 114 6.48 -7.11 12.52
N HIS A 115 7.30 -6.67 13.48
CA HIS A 115 8.74 -6.44 13.30
C HIS A 115 9.10 -5.40 12.22
N GLY A 116 8.17 -4.52 11.85
CA GLY A 116 8.36 -3.54 10.77
C GLY A 116 9.53 -2.58 10.98
N VAL A 117 9.86 -2.27 12.25
CA VAL A 117 11.03 -1.44 12.62
C VAL A 117 12.35 -2.14 12.27
N GLN A 118 12.44 -3.44 12.55
CA GLN A 118 13.64 -4.24 12.28
C GLN A 118 13.85 -4.42 10.78
N VAL A 119 12.76 -4.65 10.03
CA VAL A 119 12.78 -4.74 8.57
C VAL A 119 13.27 -3.43 7.95
N HIS A 120 12.78 -2.28 8.42
CA HIS A 120 13.22 -0.97 7.91
C HIS A 120 14.71 -0.68 8.17
N MET A 121 15.20 -0.97 9.38
CA MET A 121 16.62 -0.81 9.72
C MET A 121 17.53 -1.71 8.88
N TYR A 122 17.11 -2.95 8.61
CA TYR A 122 17.86 -3.90 7.78
C TYR A 122 18.03 -3.38 6.34
N ILE A 123 16.98 -2.79 5.76
CA ILE A 123 17.00 -2.23 4.40
C ILE A 123 17.92 -1.00 4.30
N GLN A 124 17.88 -0.09 5.29
CA GLN A 124 18.79 1.06 5.32
C GLN A 124 20.27 0.62 5.40
N THR A 125 20.54 -0.49 6.08
CA THR A 125 21.90 -1.04 6.20
C THR A 125 22.38 -1.64 4.88
N LEU A 126 21.51 -2.32 4.11
CA LEU A 126 21.86 -2.92 2.80
C LEU A 126 22.13 -1.88 1.69
N HIS A 127 21.42 -0.74 1.70
CA HIS A 127 21.66 0.35 0.74
C HIS A 127 22.98 1.12 0.98
N LEU A 128 23.67 0.90 2.11
CA LEU A 128 25.00 1.45 2.38
C LEU A 128 26.15 0.55 1.86
N TYR A 129 25.84 -0.62 1.30
CA TYR A 129 26.82 -1.59 0.79
C TYR A 129 26.74 -1.84 -0.74
N ILE A 130 25.99 -1.02 -1.48
CA ILE A 130 25.97 -0.96 -2.96
C ILE A 130 26.24 0.49 -3.37
#